data_AF-A0A6N8GXS0-F1
#
_entry.id   AF-A0A6N8GXS0-F1
#
_cell.length_a   1.000
_cell.length_b   1.000
_cell.length_c   1.000
_cell.angle_alpha   90.00
_cell.angle_beta   90.00
_cell.angle_gamma   90.00
#
_symmetry.space_group_name_H-M   'P 1'
#
loop_
_entity.id
_entity.type
_entity.pdbx_description
1 polymer ?
#
loop_
_entity_poly.entity_id
_entity_poly.type
_entity_poly.pdbx_seq_one_letter_code
_entity_poly.pdbx_strand_id
1 'polypeptide(L)' 'MAIGDGDNDTAMLAAAGMGIAMANGSANAKAAADRTGPDAEPHGVADLCRELWPEAF' A
#
# COMPACT_ATOMS: atom_id res chain seq x y z
N MET A 1 7.00 5.76 4.18
CA MET A 1 6.19 4.82 3.38
C MET A 1 4.74 5.03 3.73
N ALA A 2 3.84 4.87 2.77
CA ALA A 2 2.39 4.87 3.00
C ALA A 2 1.75 3.68 2.29
N ILE A 3 0.74 3.09 2.90
CA ILE A 3 -0.08 2.01 2.32
C ILE A 3 -1.53 2.51 2.29
N GLY A 4 -2.25 2.26 1.21
CA GLY A 4 -3.64 2.64 1.05
C GLY A 4 -4.35 1.80 0.00
N ASP A 5 -5.65 1.94 -0.08
CA ASP A 5 -6.51 1.18 -1.00
C ASP A 5 -7.66 2.03 -1.57
N GLY A 6 -7.96 3.18 -0.97
CA GLY A 6 -9.05 4.06 -1.37
C GLY A 6 -8.62 5.29 -2.17
N ASP A 7 -9.59 5.93 -2.82
CA ASP A 7 -9.37 7.21 -3.51
C ASP A 7 -8.91 8.32 -2.56
N ASN A 8 -9.34 8.25 -1.30
CA ASN A 8 -8.90 9.16 -0.23
C ASN A 8 -7.40 9.04 0.09
N ASP A 9 -6.76 7.93 -0.26
CA ASP A 9 -5.34 7.69 0.02
C ASP A 9 -4.42 8.25 -1.07
N THR A 10 -4.96 8.63 -2.23
CA THR A 10 -4.19 9.06 -3.41
C THR A 10 -3.16 10.15 -3.11
N ALA A 11 -3.56 11.21 -2.39
CA ALA A 11 -2.66 12.29 -2.03
C ALA A 11 -1.55 11.85 -1.07
N MET A 12 -1.86 10.95 -0.13
CA MET A 12 -0.89 10.38 0.81
C MET A 12 0.11 9.47 0.08
N LEU A 13 -0.38 8.61 -0.82
CA LEU A 13 0.42 7.67 -1.59
C LEU A 13 1.42 8.40 -2.49
N ALA A 14 0.96 9.43 -3.21
CA ALA A 14 1.82 10.23 -4.10
C ALA A 14 2.85 11.09 -3.34
N ALA A 15 2.55 11.49 -2.10
CA ALA A 15 3.46 12.30 -1.29
C ALA A 15 4.49 11.46 -0.52
N ALA A 16 4.25 10.17 -0.32
CA ALA A 16 5.17 9.30 0.38
C ALA A 16 6.40 9.00 -0.49
N GLY A 17 7.59 8.90 0.12
CA GLY A 17 8.78 8.43 -0.60
C GLY A 17 8.71 6.95 -1.06
N MET A 18 7.66 6.23 -0.64
CA MET A 18 7.26 4.92 -1.14
C MET A 18 5.76 4.75 -0.82
N GLY A 19 4.90 4.92 -1.81
CA GLY A 19 3.46 4.68 -1.77
C GLY A 19 3.13 3.28 -2.29
N ILE A 20 2.31 2.52 -1.56
CA ILE A 20 1.88 1.17 -1.95
C ILE A 20 0.36 1.10 -1.94
N ALA A 21 -0.24 0.79 -3.08
CA ALA A 21 -1.67 0.53 -3.18
C ALA A 21 -1.98 -0.96 -3.05
N MET A 22 -2.99 -1.34 -2.26
CA MET A 22 -3.41 -2.75 -2.14
C MET A 22 -3.99 -3.29 -3.46
N ALA A 23 -3.85 -4.60 -3.71
CA ALA A 23 -4.29 -5.22 -4.97
C ALA A 23 -5.80 -5.15 -5.19
N ASN A 24 -6.60 -5.14 -4.12
CA ASN A 24 -8.04 -4.91 -4.14
C ASN A 24 -8.42 -3.42 -4.09
N GLY A 25 -7.44 -2.52 -4.02
CA GLY A 25 -7.65 -1.08 -3.97
C GLY A 25 -8.16 -0.47 -5.28
N SER A 26 -8.60 0.78 -5.20
CA SER A 26 -9.17 1.54 -6.31
C SER A 26 -8.14 1.77 -7.43
N ALA A 27 -8.66 2.05 -8.63
CA ALA A 27 -7.81 2.40 -9.77
C ALA A 27 -7.00 3.67 -9.52
N ASN A 28 -7.58 4.67 -8.84
CA ASN A 28 -6.88 5.92 -8.54
C ASN A 28 -5.77 5.70 -7.50
N ALA A 29 -6.02 4.89 -6.46
CA ALA A 29 -5.00 4.54 -5.48
C ALA A 29 -3.81 3.86 -6.15
N LYS A 30 -4.07 2.88 -7.02
CA LYS A 30 -3.02 2.17 -7.78
C LYS A 30 -2.25 3.08 -8.74
N ALA A 31 -2.92 4.04 -9.37
CA ALA A 31 -2.27 5.00 -10.25
C ALA A 31 -1.40 6.02 -9.49
N ALA A 32 -1.73 6.33 -8.24
CA ALA A 32 -0.99 7.26 -7.40
C ALA A 32 0.20 6.62 -6.65
N ALA A 33 0.22 5.29 -6.53
CA ALA A 33 1.26 4.54 -5.80
C ALA A 33 2.45 4.17 -6.68
N ASP A 34 3.61 3.98 -6.05
CA ASP A 34 4.84 3.53 -6.72
C ASP A 34 4.80 2.04 -7.09
N ARG A 35 4.07 1.23 -6.29
CA ARG A 35 3.82 -0.19 -6.58
C ARG A 35 2.46 -0.64 -6.05
N THR A 36 1.96 -1.73 -6.64
CA THR A 36 0.85 -2.49 -6.07
C THR A 36 1.36 -3.54 -5.10
N GLY A 37 0.74 -3.63 -3.93
CA GLY A 37 0.99 -4.64 -2.89
C GLY A 37 0.09 -5.88 -3.06
N PRO A 38 0.04 -6.77 -2.06
CA PRO A 38 -0.90 -7.90 -2.04
C PRO A 38 -2.35 -7.41 -1.87
N ASP A 39 -3.30 -8.34 -1.94
CA ASP A 39 -4.67 -8.08 -1.51
C ASP A 39 -4.68 -7.71 -0.01
N ALA A 40 -5.50 -6.75 0.41
CA ALA A 40 -5.60 -6.39 1.83
C ALA A 40 -6.10 -7.57 2.67
N GLU A 41 -7.01 -8.37 2.12
CA GLU A 41 -7.56 -9.52 2.80
C GLU A 41 -6.78 -10.81 2.49
N PRO A 42 -6.61 -11.71 3.48
CA PRO A 42 -7.01 -11.53 4.88
C PRO A 42 -6.05 -10.65 5.68
N HIS A 43 -4.75 -10.61 5.31
CA HIS A 43 -3.69 -9.99 6.12
C HIS A 43 -2.59 -9.34 5.29
N GLY A 44 -2.87 -8.91 4.05
CA GLY A 44 -1.80 -8.49 3.14
C GLY A 44 -1.00 -7.28 3.61
N VAL A 45 -1.61 -6.38 4.40
CA VAL A 45 -0.84 -5.29 5.04
C VAL A 45 0.19 -5.85 6.03
N ALA A 46 -0.16 -6.86 6.82
CA ALA A 46 0.76 -7.47 7.77
C ALA A 46 1.87 -8.26 7.05
N ASP A 47 1.53 -8.98 5.98
CA ASP A 47 2.51 -9.71 5.16
C ASP A 47 3.50 -8.73 4.50
N LEU A 48 2.99 -7.60 4.00
CA LEU A 48 3.81 -6.52 3.46
C LEU A 48 4.71 -5.89 4.54
N CYS A 49 4.21 -5.68 5.75
CA CYS A 49 5.04 -5.19 6.86
C CYS A 49 6.18 -6.17 7.21
N ARG A 50 5.94 -7.48 7.18
CA ARG A 50 6.99 -8.51 7.40
C ARG A 50 8.01 -8.54 6.27
N GLU A 51 7.59 -8.31 5.02
CA GLU A 51 8.51 -8.19 3.88
C GLU A 51 9.43 -6.98 4.02
N LEU A 52 8.87 -5.83 4.38
CA LEU A 52 9.58 -4.56 4.35
C LEU A 52 10.35 -4.24 5.64
N TRP A 53 9.90 -4.78 6.77
CA TRP A 53 10.51 -4.60 8.09
C TRP A 53 10.57 -5.91 8.89
N PRO A 54 11.34 -6.91 8.43
CA PRO A 54 11.43 -8.20 9.11
C PRO A 54 12.06 -8.13 10.51
N GLU A 55 12.73 -7.05 10.87
CA GLU A 55 13.32 -6.84 12.19
C GLU A 55 12.31 -6.25 13.20
N ALA A 56 11.19 -5.72 12.70
CA ALA A 56 10.13 -5.13 13.52
C ALA A 56 8.93 -6.06 13.76
N PHE A 57 8.84 -7.18 13.02
CA PHE A 57 7.71 -8.12 12.99
C PHE A 57 8.18 -9.57 12.97
#